data_AF-A0A0M8SW76-F1
#
_entry.id   AF-A0A0M8SW76-F1
#
_cell.length_a   1.000
_cell.length_b   1.000
_cell.length_c   1.000
_cell.angle_alpha   90.00
_cell.angle_beta   90.00
_cell.angle_gamma   90.00
#
_symmetry.space_group_name_H-M   'P 1'
#
loop_
_entity.id
_entity.type
_entity.pdbx_description
1 polymer ?
#
loop_
_entity_poly.entity_id
_entity_poly.type
_entity_poly.pdbx_seq_one_letter_code
_entity_poly.pdbx_strand_id
1 'polypeptide(L)'
;MTFSQMEAKTWSVGGKEGSRSSAWWNNMANYEMETPPAPKYIPGVAEVLKVSERRVSELVSEQWYGVRPDDEVPERLRDLIPLLEDVDPVDLAVVEELVIALGKKRALAERLARIEAGGEAEEGGSKAA
;
A
#
# COMPACT_ATOMS: atom_id res chain seq x y z
N MET A 1 21.11 5.20 -11.85
CA MET A 1 22.04 4.64 -10.85
C MET A 1 22.69 3.41 -11.48
N THR A 2 24.01 3.27 -11.42
CA THR A 2 24.72 2.10 -11.95
C THR A 2 24.67 0.93 -10.95
N PHE A 3 24.90 -0.30 -11.40
CA PHE A 3 24.91 -1.46 -10.49
C PHE A 3 26.01 -1.38 -9.43
N SER A 4 27.16 -0.78 -9.73
CA SER A 4 28.20 -0.51 -8.73
C SER A 4 27.79 0.54 -7.70
N GLN A 5 26.98 1.53 -8.09
CA GLN A 5 26.39 2.47 -7.14
C GLN A 5 25.33 1.80 -6.25
N MET A 6 24.57 0.84 -6.79
CA MET A 6 23.61 0.05 -6.01
C MET A 6 24.31 -0.86 -5.00
N GLU A 7 25.38 -1.54 -5.41
CA GLU A 7 26.22 -2.34 -4.52
C GLU A 7 26.75 -1.52 -3.35
N ALA A 8 27.36 -0.36 -3.64
CA ALA A 8 27.87 0.55 -2.62
C ALA A 8 26.77 0.99 -1.63
N LYS A 9 25.56 1.26 -2.11
CA LYS A 9 24.40 1.57 -1.25
C LYS A 9 24.00 0.42 -0.34
N THR A 10 23.89 -0.80 -0.86
CA THR A 10 23.55 -1.95 -0.01
C THR A 10 24.61 -2.20 1.07
N TRP A 11 25.88 -1.93 0.78
CA TRP A 11 26.98 -2.04 1.73
C TRP A 11 26.84 -1.04 2.88
N SER A 12 26.37 0.19 2.61
CA SER A 12 26.14 1.21 3.64
C SER A 12 25.05 0.85 4.66
N VAL A 13 24.17 -0.11 4.33
CA VAL A 13 23.05 -0.55 5.19
C VAL A 13 23.36 -1.86 5.89
N GLY A 14 23.70 -2.91 5.13
CA GLY A 14 23.82 -4.28 5.64
C GLY A 14 25.25 -4.75 5.90
N GLY A 15 26.23 -3.86 5.77
CA GLY A 15 27.65 -4.26 5.78
C GLY A 15 27.99 -5.18 4.60
N LYS A 16 29.16 -5.83 4.64
CA LYS A 16 29.65 -6.67 3.54
C LYS A 16 28.78 -7.92 3.33
N GLU A 17 28.19 -8.46 4.40
CA GLU A 17 27.41 -9.70 4.37
C GLU A 17 25.93 -9.50 3.97
N GLY A 18 25.39 -8.30 4.19
CA GLY A 18 24.04 -7.89 3.77
C GLY A 18 24.00 -7.12 2.44
N SER A 19 25.14 -6.95 1.77
CA SER A 19 25.26 -6.28 0.47
C SER A 19 25.00 -7.22 -0.71
N ARG A 20 24.50 -6.67 -1.81
CA ARG A 20 24.37 -7.37 -3.11
C ARG A 20 25.34 -6.79 -4.12
N SER A 21 26.06 -7.67 -4.81
CA SER A 21 27.07 -7.30 -5.78
C SER A 21 26.47 -6.66 -7.03
N SER A 22 27.28 -5.91 -7.78
CA SER A 22 26.91 -5.36 -9.08
C SER A 22 26.37 -6.43 -10.04
N ALA A 23 26.98 -7.62 -10.03
CA ALA A 23 26.55 -8.75 -10.85
C ALA A 23 25.16 -9.27 -10.43
N TRP A 24 24.88 -9.32 -9.12
CA TRP A 24 23.56 -9.69 -8.63
C TRP A 24 22.47 -8.73 -9.12
N TRP A 25 22.73 -7.42 -9.06
CA TRP A 25 21.80 -6.41 -9.57
C TRP A 25 21.59 -6.50 -11.09
N ASN A 26 22.64 -6.81 -11.85
CA ASN A 26 22.54 -7.07 -13.28
C ASN A 26 21.62 -8.27 -13.59
N ASN A 27 21.82 -9.39 -12.89
CA ASN A 27 21.00 -10.58 -13.09
C ASN A 27 19.54 -10.33 -12.69
N MET A 28 19.31 -9.59 -11.60
CA MET A 28 17.97 -9.20 -11.19
C MET A 28 17.27 -8.32 -12.24
N ALA A 29 17.98 -7.34 -12.81
CA ALA A 29 17.44 -6.47 -13.86
C ALA A 29 17.11 -7.21 -15.16
N ASN A 30 17.80 -8.31 -15.45
CA ASN A 30 17.58 -9.16 -16.63
C ASN A 30 16.66 -10.36 -16.37
N TYR A 31 16.07 -10.47 -15.16
CA TYR A 31 15.23 -11.61 -14.76
C TYR A 31 15.95 -12.97 -14.81
N GLU A 32 17.27 -12.98 -14.63
CA GLU A 32 18.13 -14.18 -14.64
C GLU A 32 18.33 -14.76 -13.23
N MET A 33 17.34 -14.56 -12.36
CA MET A 33 17.40 -14.98 -10.95
C MET A 33 16.59 -16.27 -10.74
N GLU A 34 17.26 -17.35 -10.36
CA GLU A 34 16.61 -18.64 -10.08
C GLU A 34 15.94 -18.70 -8.70
N THR A 35 16.44 -17.92 -7.73
CA THR A 35 15.97 -17.94 -6.34
C THR A 35 15.74 -16.54 -5.81
N PRO A 36 14.77 -16.35 -4.89
CA PRO A 36 14.54 -15.04 -4.28
C PRO A 36 15.75 -14.57 -3.46
N PRO A 37 15.90 -13.25 -3.23
CA PRO A 37 16.90 -12.76 -2.29
C PRO A 37 16.59 -13.26 -0.87
N ALA A 38 17.63 -13.72 -0.15
CA ALA A 38 17.46 -14.07 1.26
C ALA A 38 17.06 -12.83 2.10
N PRO A 39 16.31 -13.02 3.22
CA PRO A 39 15.78 -11.91 4.01
C PRO A 39 16.81 -10.87 4.47
N LYS A 40 18.04 -11.31 4.78
CA LYS A 40 19.13 -10.42 5.20
C LYS A 40 19.53 -9.34 4.19
N TYR A 41 19.13 -9.48 2.92
CA TYR A 41 19.42 -8.52 1.86
C TYR A 41 18.30 -7.49 1.65
N ILE A 42 17.14 -7.71 2.27
CA ILE A 42 15.95 -6.85 2.11
C ILE A 42 16.23 -5.39 2.50
N PRO A 43 16.89 -5.07 3.63
CA PRO A 43 17.17 -3.68 4.00
C PRO A 43 17.98 -2.93 2.94
N GLY A 44 19.01 -3.57 2.38
CA GLY A 44 19.83 -2.99 1.33
C GLY A 44 19.04 -2.75 0.04
N VAL A 45 18.20 -3.72 -0.35
CA VAL A 45 17.34 -3.60 -1.54
C VAL A 45 16.33 -2.46 -1.36
N ALA A 46 15.71 -2.36 -0.19
CA ALA A 46 14.76 -1.31 0.15
C ALA A 46 15.39 0.09 0.02
N GLU A 47 16.61 0.27 0.52
CA GLU A 47 17.35 1.54 0.41
C GLU A 47 17.72 1.91 -1.04
N VAL A 48 18.06 0.92 -1.88
CA VAL A 48 18.35 1.16 -3.30
C VAL A 48 17.08 1.57 -4.05
N LEU A 49 15.99 0.84 -3.83
CA LEU A 49 14.72 1.04 -4.52
C LEU A 49 13.87 2.19 -3.95
N LYS A 50 14.27 2.74 -2.79
CA LYS A 50 13.55 3.81 -2.09
C LYS A 50 12.10 3.46 -1.75
N VAL A 51 11.92 2.23 -1.27
CA VAL A 51 10.66 1.70 -0.75
C VAL A 51 10.88 1.10 0.64
N SER A 52 9.81 0.75 1.35
CA SER A 52 9.92 0.08 2.66
C SER A 52 10.42 -1.37 2.53
N GLU A 53 11.01 -1.91 3.59
CA GLU A 53 11.39 -3.33 3.67
C GLU A 53 10.18 -4.25 3.50
N ARG A 54 9.04 -3.86 4.06
CA ARG A 54 7.75 -4.52 3.85
C ARG A 54 7.43 -4.61 2.36
N ARG A 55 7.54 -3.49 1.64
CA ARG A 55 7.24 -3.45 0.20
C ARG A 55 8.17 -4.36 -0.61
N VAL A 56 9.45 -4.44 -0.28
CA VAL A 56 10.37 -5.41 -0.91
C VAL A 56 9.93 -6.85 -0.64
N SER A 57 9.53 -7.14 0.61
CA SER A 57 9.06 -8.48 1.00
C SER A 57 7.79 -8.89 0.24
N GLU A 58 6.85 -7.95 0.05
CA GLU A 58 5.66 -8.14 -0.78
C GLU A 58 6.03 -8.45 -2.24
N LEU A 59 6.94 -7.66 -2.84
CA LEU A 59 7.39 -7.88 -4.22
C LEU A 59 8.06 -9.25 -4.40
N VAL A 60 8.86 -9.68 -3.42
CA VAL A 60 9.47 -11.01 -3.43
C VAL A 60 8.41 -12.10 -3.32
N SER A 61 7.42 -11.92 -2.44
CA SER A 61 6.31 -12.86 -2.25
C SER A 61 5.48 -13.01 -3.52
N GLU A 62 5.15 -11.88 -4.16
CA GLU A 62 4.35 -11.83 -5.38
C GLU A 62 5.11 -12.48 -6.54
N GLN A 63 6.37 -12.12 -6.75
CA GLN A 63 7.15 -12.58 -7.91
C GLN A 63 7.59 -14.05 -7.83
N TRP A 64 7.99 -14.55 -6.64
CA TRP A 64 8.53 -15.91 -6.52
C TRP A 64 7.52 -16.94 -6.02
N TYR A 65 6.48 -16.52 -5.32
CA TYR A 65 5.51 -17.43 -4.71
C TYR A 65 4.09 -17.21 -5.22
N GLY A 66 3.83 -16.17 -6.02
CA GLY A 66 2.50 -15.84 -6.50
C GLY A 66 1.54 -15.42 -5.39
N VAL A 67 2.08 -14.98 -4.25
CA VAL A 67 1.30 -14.57 -3.08
C VAL A 67 1.50 -13.08 -2.87
N ARG A 68 0.42 -12.31 -2.90
CA ARG A 68 0.44 -10.94 -2.40
C ARG A 68 -0.02 -10.95 -0.95
N PRO A 69 0.84 -10.56 0.01
CA PRO A 69 0.35 -10.17 1.31
C PRO A 69 -0.71 -9.08 1.09
N ASP A 70 -1.86 -9.21 1.73
CA ASP A 70 -2.97 -8.24 1.64
C ASP A 70 -3.73 -8.23 0.29
N ASP A 71 -3.80 -9.35 -0.45
CA ASP A 71 -4.68 -9.48 -1.62
C ASP A 71 -6.17 -9.26 -1.29
N GLU A 72 -6.56 -9.44 -0.02
CA GLU A 72 -7.89 -9.14 0.47
C GLU A 72 -8.12 -7.62 0.66
N VAL A 73 -7.05 -6.81 0.72
CA VAL A 73 -7.12 -5.36 0.92
C VAL A 73 -6.97 -4.61 -0.42
N PRO A 74 -7.99 -3.85 -0.86
CA PRO A 74 -7.91 -3.03 -2.06
C PRO A 74 -6.70 -2.09 -2.05
N GLU A 75 -6.03 -1.92 -3.19
CA GLU A 75 -4.78 -1.14 -3.32
C GLU A 75 -4.85 0.25 -2.67
N ARG A 76 -5.94 0.98 -2.89
CA ARG A 76 -6.20 2.31 -2.31
C ARG A 76 -6.25 2.36 -0.77
N LEU A 77 -6.37 1.22 -0.10
CA LEU A 77 -6.44 1.10 1.35
C LEU A 77 -5.14 0.54 1.96
N ARG A 78 -4.17 0.13 1.13
CA ARG A 78 -2.94 -0.51 1.62
C ARG A 78 -2.07 0.44 2.46
N ASP A 79 -2.12 1.73 2.18
CA ASP A 79 -1.43 2.75 2.99
C ASP A 79 -1.96 2.84 4.43
N LEU A 80 -3.16 2.31 4.72
CA LEU A 80 -3.71 2.24 6.07
C LEU A 80 -3.12 1.09 6.88
N ILE A 81 -2.61 0.05 6.23
CA ILE A 81 -2.08 -1.15 6.90
C ILE A 81 -0.96 -0.80 7.89
N PRO A 82 0.10 -0.06 7.53
CA PRO A 82 1.14 0.30 8.50
C PRO A 82 0.63 1.22 9.62
N LEU A 83 -0.44 1.99 9.41
CA LEU A 83 -1.04 2.81 10.46
C LEU A 83 -1.83 1.98 11.48
N LEU A 84 -2.30 0.81 11.06
CA LEU A 84 -3.07 -0.12 11.90
C LEU A 84 -2.20 -1.20 12.53
N GLU A 85 -0.95 -1.36 12.06
CA GLU A 85 -0.01 -2.40 12.54
C GLU A 85 0.36 -2.23 14.02
N ASP A 86 0.41 -0.98 14.50
CA ASP A 86 0.73 -0.64 15.91
C ASP A 86 -0.51 -0.43 16.79
N VAL A 87 -1.74 -0.62 16.25
CA VAL A 87 -2.97 -0.43 17.02
C VAL A 87 -3.12 -1.58 18.02
N ASP A 88 -3.31 -1.24 19.29
CA ASP A 88 -3.59 -2.22 20.33
C ASP A 88 -4.85 -3.02 19.96
N PRO A 89 -4.84 -4.36 20.05
CA PRO A 89 -6.02 -5.18 19.78
C PRO A 89 -7.29 -4.74 20.51
N VAL A 90 -7.17 -4.12 21.70
CA VAL A 90 -8.30 -3.58 22.47
C VAL A 90 -8.97 -2.39 21.76
N ASP A 91 -8.21 -1.60 21.01
CA ASP A 91 -8.69 -0.41 20.32
C ASP A 91 -9.29 -0.70 18.94
N LEU A 92 -9.16 -1.94 18.44
CA LEU A 92 -9.69 -2.33 17.13
C LEU A 92 -11.20 -2.11 17.00
N ALA A 93 -11.96 -2.34 18.08
CA ALA A 93 -13.40 -2.09 18.09
C ALA A 93 -13.74 -0.61 17.84
N VAL A 94 -12.93 0.30 18.39
CA VAL A 94 -13.11 1.75 18.22
C VAL A 94 -12.79 2.18 16.79
N VAL A 95 -11.74 1.60 16.20
CA VAL A 95 -11.39 1.84 14.79
C VAL A 95 -12.51 1.39 13.86
N GLU A 96 -13.12 0.22 14.12
CA GLU A 96 -14.27 -0.27 13.36
C GLU A 96 -15.46 0.69 13.44
N GLU A 97 -15.82 1.15 14.65
CA GLU A 97 -16.88 2.13 14.86
C GLU A 97 -16.62 3.45 14.11
N LEU A 98 -15.37 3.91 14.11
CA LEU A 98 -14.97 5.13 13.40
C LEU A 98 -15.14 4.98 11.88
N VAL A 99 -14.73 3.86 11.29
CA VAL A 99 -14.90 3.58 9.86
C VAL A 99 -16.39 3.56 9.49
N ILE A 100 -17.23 2.92 10.30
CA ILE A 100 -18.68 2.92 10.13
C ILE A 100 -19.25 4.34 10.19
N ALA A 101 -18.82 5.15 11.15
CA ALA A 101 -19.28 6.52 11.32
C ALA A 101 -18.90 7.41 10.12
N LEU A 102 -17.68 7.28 9.59
CA LEU A 102 -17.22 7.99 8.40
C LEU A 102 -18.03 7.60 7.15
N GLY A 103 -18.33 6.32 6.98
CA GLY A 103 -19.20 5.83 5.91
C GLY A 103 -20.60 6.43 5.97
N LYS A 104 -21.22 6.44 7.16
CA LYS A 104 -22.54 7.06 7.38
C LYS A 104 -22.53 8.56 7.06
N LYS A 105 -21.49 9.28 7.50
CA LYS A 105 -21.35 10.72 7.23
C LYS A 105 -21.27 11.02 5.74
N ARG A 106 -20.49 10.24 4.98
CA ARG A 106 -20.39 10.39 3.52
C ARG A 106 -21.74 10.12 2.83
N ALA A 107 -22.43 9.04 3.20
CA ALA A 107 -23.73 8.71 2.63
C ALA A 107 -24.78 9.82 2.87
N LEU A 108 -24.75 10.43 4.06
CA LEU A 108 -25.61 11.58 4.38
C LEU A 108 -25.26 12.80 3.52
N ALA A 109 -23.97 13.12 3.36
CA ALA A 109 -23.54 14.23 2.51
C ALA A 109 -23.99 14.05 1.05
N GLU A 110 -23.85 12.85 0.49
CA GLU A 110 -24.31 12.51 -0.87
C GLU A 110 -25.84 12.57 -1.01
N ARG A 111 -26.58 12.25 0.06
CA ARG A 111 -28.05 12.38 0.08
C ARG A 111 -28.48 13.85 0.13
N LEU A 112 -27.82 14.68 0.94
CA LEU A 112 -28.11 16.11 1.02
C LEU A 112 -27.82 16.82 -0.30
N ALA A 113 -26.66 16.56 -0.92
CA ALA A 113 -26.31 17.12 -2.21
C ALA A 113 -27.33 16.77 -3.32
N ARG A 114 -27.93 15.57 -3.28
CA ARG A 114 -28.99 15.17 -4.21
C ARG A 114 -30.30 15.92 -3.97
N ILE A 115 -30.64 16.21 -2.72
CA ILE A 115 -31.83 17.01 -2.38
C ILE A 115 -31.64 18.46 -2.85
N GLU A 116 -30.45 19.02 -2.62
CA GLU A 116 -30.11 20.38 -3.05
C GLU A 116 -30.10 20.51 -4.58
N ALA A 117 -29.57 19.50 -5.31
CA ALA A 117 -29.57 19.48 -6.77
C ALA A 117 -30.94 19.18 -7.40
N GLY A 118 -31.86 18.56 -6.65
CA GLY A 118 -33.22 18.23 -7.11
C GLY A 118 -34.31 19.19 -6.61
N GLY A 119 -33.96 20.20 -5.82
CA GLY A 119 -34.89 21.08 -5.11
C GLY A 119 -35.50 22.24 -5.92
N GLU A 120 -35.25 22.36 -7.22
CA GLU A 120 -35.84 23.42 -8.07
C GLU A 120 -37.14 23.02 -8.81
N ALA A 121 -37.70 21.83 -8.57
CA ALA A 121 -38.91 21.38 -9.27
C ALA A 121 -39.98 20.89 -8.31
N GLU A 122 -40.72 21.81 -7.68
CA GLU A 122 -42.17 21.71 -7.48
C GLU A 122 -42.75 22.97 -6.82
N GLU A 123 -42.98 24.02 -7.60
CA GLU A 123 -44.08 24.96 -7.37
C GLU A 123 -44.77 25.22 -8.71
N GLY A 124 -45.93 24.59 -8.93
CA GLY A 124 -46.69 24.85 -10.15
C GLY A 124 -47.89 23.95 -10.37
N GLY A 125 -49.01 24.28 -9.71
CA GLY A 125 -50.32 24.03 -10.32
C GLY A 125 -51.26 23.08 -9.58
N SER A 126 -51.59 23.40 -8.32
CA SER A 126 -52.95 23.12 -7.86
C SER A 126 -53.89 24.12 -8.54
N LYS A 127 -54.64 23.67 -9.55
CA LYS A 127 -55.86 24.35 -9.99
C LYS A 127 -57.04 23.40 -9.80
N ALA A 128 -57.96 23.92 -9.00
CA ALA A 128 -59.21 23.34 -8.57
C ALA A 128 -60.13 22.91 -9.72
N ALA A 129 -60.94 21.91 -9.41
CA ALA A 129 -62.11 21.46 -10.16
C ALA A 129 -63.22 22.52 -10.22
#